data_AF-A0A7Y3CH04-F1
#
_entry.id   AF-A0A7Y3CH04-F1
#
_cell.length_a   1.000
_cell.length_b   1.000
_cell.length_c   1.000
_cell.angle_alpha   90.00
_cell.angle_beta   90.00
_cell.angle_gamma   90.00
#
_symmetry.space_group_name_H-M   'P 1'
#
loop_
_entity.id
_entity.type
_entity.pdbx_description
1 polymer ?
#
loop_
_entity_poly.entity_id
_entity_poly.type
_entity_poly.pdbx_seq_one_letter_code
_entity_poly.pdbx_strand_id
1 'polypeptide(L)'
;MILAPELSLFAFKISKLYEKLGGEAEFQTMEDQLYIKCRGDGLGHIAVTGYMSDATGTGCNTLNFELSLDQTQLKRTIDELDQVLQEYPERKV
;
A
#
# COMPACT_ATOMS: atom_id res chain seq x y z
N MET A 1 -9.32 6.76 8.47
CA MET A 1 -10.08 6.94 7.21
C MET A 1 -9.07 6.92 6.07
N ILE A 2 -9.33 6.27 4.95
CA ILE A 2 -8.38 6.32 3.81
C ILE A 2 -8.69 7.58 3.00
N LEU A 3 -7.72 8.49 2.86
CA LEU A 3 -7.86 9.66 2.01
C LEU A 3 -7.35 9.34 0.60
N ALA A 4 -8.10 9.78 -0.40
CA ALA A 4 -7.75 9.62 -1.81
C ALA A 4 -6.31 10.09 -2.17
N PRO A 5 -5.75 11.20 -1.63
CA PRO A 5 -4.36 11.58 -1.90
C PRO A 5 -3.30 10.62 -1.37
N GLU A 6 -3.53 9.98 -0.22
CA GLU A 6 -2.60 8.98 0.32
C GLU A 6 -2.56 7.75 -0.59
N LEU A 7 -3.73 7.37 -1.10
CA LEU A 7 -3.89 6.24 -2.00
C LEU A 7 -3.25 6.51 -3.37
N SER A 8 -3.46 7.69 -3.94
CA SER A 8 -2.82 8.14 -5.20
C SER A 8 -1.30 8.16 -5.10
N LEU A 9 -0.75 8.68 -3.99
CA LEU A 9 0.70 8.70 -3.77
C LEU A 9 1.26 7.28 -3.66
N PHE A 10 0.55 6.38 -2.98
CA PHE A 10 0.96 4.99 -2.87
C PHE A 10 0.89 4.26 -4.21
N ALA A 11 -0.17 4.47 -5.00
CA ALA A 11 -0.29 3.93 -6.35
C ALA A 11 0.91 4.32 -7.23
N PHE A 12 1.34 5.58 -7.15
CA PHE A 12 2.54 6.04 -7.84
C PHE A 12 3.81 5.33 -7.35
N LYS A 13 4.01 5.21 -6.03
CA LYS A 13 5.19 4.56 -5.44
C LYS A 13 5.26 3.06 -5.78
N ILE A 14 4.14 2.35 -5.69
CA ILE A 14 4.08 0.91 -5.96
C ILE A 14 4.25 0.61 -7.45
N SER A 15 3.77 1.48 -8.33
CA SER A 15 4.04 1.41 -9.78
C SER A 15 5.54 1.56 -10.07
N LYS A 16 6.23 2.50 -9.40
CA LYS A 16 7.70 2.63 -9.49
C LYS A 16 8.45 1.41 -8.96
N LEU A 17 7.94 0.81 -7.87
CA LEU A 17 8.47 -0.45 -7.35
C LEU A 17 8.35 -1.57 -8.37
N TYR A 18 7.20 -1.68 -9.04
CA TYR A 18 6.97 -2.67 -10.08
C TYR A 18 7.89 -2.47 -11.31
N GLU A 19 8.09 -1.24 -11.77
CA GLU A 19 8.98 -0.94 -12.90
C GLU A 19 10.44 -1.33 -12.63
N LYS A 20 10.92 -1.15 -11.39
CA LYS A 20 12.31 -1.45 -11.01
C LYS A 20 12.49 -2.81 -10.38
N LEU A 21 11.39 -3.48 -10.01
CA LEU A 21 11.31 -4.65 -9.14
C LEU A 21 12.07 -4.51 -7.80
N GLY A 22 12.50 -3.29 -7.46
CA GLY A 22 13.44 -3.02 -6.41
C GLY A 22 13.22 -1.64 -5.81
N GLY A 23 13.46 -1.53 -4.51
CA GLY A 23 13.18 -0.34 -3.71
C GLY A 23 12.09 -0.58 -2.68
N GLU A 24 11.51 0.50 -2.18
CA GLU A 24 10.49 0.46 -1.12
C GLU A 24 9.32 1.39 -1.46
N ALA A 25 8.10 0.94 -1.18
CA ALA A 25 6.88 1.72 -1.27
C ALA A 25 6.11 1.61 0.04
N GLU A 26 5.78 2.75 0.64
CA GLU A 26 5.11 2.83 1.93
C GLU A 26 3.79 3.58 1.80
N PHE A 27 2.77 3.03 2.46
CA PHE A 27 1.46 3.62 2.68
C PHE A 27 1.21 3.70 4.17
N GLN A 28 0.79 4.88 4.62
CA GLN A 28 0.40 5.11 6.00
C GLN A 28 -0.77 6.07 5.99
N THR A 29 -1.83 5.73 6.71
CA THR A 29 -2.97 6.64 6.95
C THR A 29 -2.58 7.70 7.98
N MET A 30 -3.10 8.93 7.85
CA MET A 30 -2.91 10.02 8.81
C MET A 30 -3.25 9.63 10.25
N GLU A 31 -4.28 8.82 10.45
CA GLU A 31 -4.68 8.35 11.78
C GLU A 31 -3.86 7.17 12.32
N ASP A 32 -2.81 6.75 11.60
CA ASP A 32 -1.91 5.64 11.97
C ASP A 32 -2.62 4.30 12.24
N GLN A 33 -3.78 4.10 11.62
CA GLN A 33 -4.57 2.88 11.74
C GLN A 33 -4.11 1.79 10.78
N LEU A 34 -3.48 2.17 9.67
CA LEU A 34 -2.99 1.24 8.67
C LEU A 34 -1.64 1.70 8.17
N TYR A 35 -0.68 0.78 8.24
CA TYR A 35 0.65 0.91 7.65
C TYR A 35 0.93 -0.30 6.77
N ILE A 36 1.42 -0.04 5.57
CA ILE A 36 1.85 -1.05 4.61
C ILE A 36 3.20 -0.62 4.04
N LYS A 37 4.16 -1.54 4.06
CA LYS A 37 5.46 -1.41 3.42
C LYS A 37 5.67 -2.55 2.44
N CYS A 38 5.91 -2.21 1.19
CA CYS A 38 6.30 -3.13 0.14
C CYS A 38 7.79 -2.94 -0.17
N ARG A 39 8.57 -4.02 -0.20
CA ARG A 39 9.99 -4.01 -0.53
C ARG A 39 10.26 -5.01 -1.64
N GLY A 40 10.85 -4.52 -2.73
CA GLY A 40 11.31 -5.36 -3.84
C GLY A 40 12.81 -5.65 -3.72
N ASP A 41 13.20 -6.87 -4.08
CA ASP A 41 14.59 -7.32 -4.06
C ASP A 41 15.32 -7.21 -5.42
N GLY A 42 14.62 -6.77 -6.47
CA GLY A 42 15.12 -6.68 -7.84
C GLY A 42 14.99 -7.97 -8.65
N LEU A 43 14.57 -9.08 -8.02
CA LEU A 43 14.43 -10.40 -8.64
C LEU A 43 12.96 -10.78 -8.88
N GLY A 44 12.02 -9.89 -8.55
CA GLY A 44 10.59 -10.10 -8.70
C GLY A 44 9.90 -10.63 -7.43
N HIS A 45 10.63 -10.75 -6.31
CA HIS A 45 10.05 -11.01 -5.00
C HIS A 45 9.73 -9.69 -4.30
N ILE A 46 8.51 -9.60 -3.77
CA ILE A 46 8.03 -8.44 -3.06
C ILE A 46 7.63 -8.87 -1.65
N ALA A 47 8.36 -8.40 -0.65
CA ALA A 47 7.98 -8.54 0.74
C ALA A 47 7.00 -7.42 1.11
N VAL A 48 5.84 -7.78 1.66
CA VAL A 48 4.85 -6.83 2.16
C VAL A 48 4.70 -7.03 3.65
N THR A 49 4.98 -5.99 4.41
CA THR A 49 4.85 -5.98 5.87
C THR A 49 3.96 -4.83 6.29
N GLY A 50 3.22 -4.98 7.37
CA GLY A 50 2.39 -3.90 7.85
C GLY A 50 1.67 -4.21 9.14
N TYR A 51 0.90 -3.22 9.58
CA TYR A 51 -0.02 -3.38 10.68
C TYR A 51 -1.34 -2.69 10.38
N MET A 52 -2.39 -3.20 10.99
CA MET A 52 -3.70 -2.59 11.03
C MET A 52 -4.17 -2.56 12.48
N SER A 53 -4.68 -1.41 12.93
CA SER A 53 -5.22 -1.20 14.26
C SER A 53 -6.69 -0.82 14.18
N ASP A 54 -7.53 -1.40 15.05
CA ASP A 54 -8.99 -1.17 15.02
C ASP A 54 -9.43 0.17 15.64
N ALA A 55 -8.55 0.81 16.41
CA ALA A 55 -8.77 2.09 17.03
C ALA A 55 -7.45 2.88 17.17
N THR A 56 -7.58 4.17 17.48
CA THR A 56 -6.46 5.04 17.85
C THR A 56 -6.42 5.21 19.38
N GLY A 57 -5.26 4.98 20.00
CA GLY A 57 -5.05 5.15 21.45
C GLY A 57 -4.55 3.91 22.20
N THR A 58 -4.67 3.90 23.53
CA THR A 58 -4.15 2.84 24.40
C THR A 58 -5.15 1.68 24.52
N GLY A 59 -4.72 0.45 24.23
CA GLY A 59 -5.55 -0.76 24.34
C GLY A 59 -6.18 -1.25 23.03
N CYS A 60 -5.72 -0.75 21.89
CA CYS A 60 -6.21 -1.12 20.57
C CYS A 60 -5.70 -2.50 20.14
N ASN A 61 -6.49 -3.20 19.33
CA ASN A 61 -6.08 -4.45 18.74
C ASN A 61 -5.30 -4.17 17.46
N THR A 62 -4.03 -4.58 17.44
CA THR A 62 -3.15 -4.41 16.29
C THR A 62 -2.86 -5.76 15.66
N LEU A 63 -3.28 -5.93 14.41
CA LEU A 63 -2.89 -7.04 13.56
C LEU A 63 -1.61 -6.68 12.82
N ASN A 64 -0.52 -7.36 13.15
CA ASN A 64 0.70 -7.32 12.33
C ASN A 64 0.61 -8.41 11.27
N PHE A 65 1.00 -8.09 10.04
CA PHE A 65 0.98 -9.03 8.93
C PHE A 65 2.26 -8.95 8.11
N GLU A 66 2.62 -10.11 7.56
CA GLU A 66 3.69 -10.27 6.59
C GLU A 66 3.18 -11.17 5.47
N LEU A 67 3.39 -10.73 4.24
CA LEU A 67 2.95 -11.39 3.02
C LEU A 67 4.12 -11.35 2.03
N SER A 68 4.23 -12.38 1.21
CA SER A 68 5.16 -12.41 0.08
C SER A 68 4.35 -12.44 -1.19
N LEU A 69 4.63 -11.49 -2.08
CA LEU A 69 4.02 -11.39 -3.40
C LEU A 69 5.07 -11.63 -4.48
N ASP A 70 4.65 -12.17 -5.60
CA ASP A 70 5.43 -12.19 -6.83
C ASP A 70 5.01 -11.06 -7.79
N GLN A 71 5.81 -10.83 -8.84
CA GLN A 71 5.58 -9.80 -9.84
C GLN A 71 4.17 -9.83 -10.45
N THR A 72 3.59 -11.01 -10.69
CA THR A 72 2.28 -11.13 -11.33
C THR A 72 1.16 -10.71 -10.38
N GLN A 73 1.29 -11.03 -9.10
CA GLN A 73 0.37 -10.59 -8.05
C GLN A 73 0.46 -9.09 -7.83
N LEU A 74 1.68 -8.54 -7.78
CA LEU A 74 1.88 -7.10 -7.63
C LEU A 74 1.23 -6.33 -8.79
N LYS A 75 1.36 -6.81 -10.03
CA LYS A 75 0.73 -6.18 -11.19
C LYS A 75 -0.80 -6.13 -11.06
N ARG A 76 -1.42 -7.24 -10.63
CA ARG A 76 -2.87 -7.30 -10.41
C ARG A 76 -3.31 -6.30 -9.33
N THR A 77 -2.60 -6.23 -8.22
CA THR A 77 -2.90 -5.27 -7.14
C THR A 77 -2.82 -3.82 -7.64
N ILE A 78 -1.86 -3.49 -8.51
CA ILE A 78 -1.77 -2.16 -9.11
C ILE A 78 -2.99 -1.87 -9.98
N ASP A 79 -3.43 -2.84 -10.81
CA ASP A 79 -4.59 -2.67 -11.68
C ASP A 79 -5.89 -2.48 -10.88
N GLU A 80 -6.06 -3.24 -9.79
CA GLU A 80 -7.19 -3.09 -8.86
C GLU A 80 -7.17 -1.71 -8.17
N LEU A 81 -5.99 -1.23 -7.79
CA LEU A 81 -5.82 0.08 -7.17
C LEU A 81 -6.15 1.22 -8.13
N ASP A 82 -5.72 1.11 -9.39
CA ASP A 82 -6.04 2.06 -10.45
C ASP A 82 -7.56 2.12 -10.70
N GLN A 83 -8.23 0.97 -10.69
CA GLN A 83 -9.69 0.91 -10.82
C GLN A 83 -10.38 1.65 -9.66
N VAL A 84 -9.95 1.42 -8.41
CA VAL A 84 -10.51 2.12 -7.24
C VAL A 84 -10.31 3.65 -7.35
N LEU A 85 -9.14 4.09 -7.81
CA LEU A 85 -8.86 5.53 -7.98
C LEU A 85 -9.70 6.16 -9.11
N GLN A 86 -10.07 5.39 -10.13
CA GLN A 86 -10.99 5.84 -11.18
C GLN A 86 -12.44 5.91 -10.69
N GLU A 87 -12.87 4.96 -9.86
CA GLU A 87 -14.22 4.95 -9.27
C GLU A 87 -14.40 6.02 -8.19
N TYR A 88 -13.34 6.33 -7.45
CA TYR A 88 -13.32 7.33 -6.37
C TYR A 88 -12.25 8.42 -6.61
N PRO A 89 -12.44 9.27 -7.63
CA PRO A 89 -11.45 10.28 -7.97
C PRO A 89 -11.27 11.28 -6.84
N GLU A 90 -10.01 11.71 -6.64
CA GLU A 90 -9.69 12.81 -5.75
C GLU A 90 -10.51 14.05 -6.12
N ARG A 91 -11.34 14.55 -5.20
CA ARG A 91 -11.93 15.87 -5.37
C ARG A 91 -10.81 16.90 -5.29
N LYS A 92 -10.44 17.48 -6.43
CA LYS A 92 -9.67 18.71 -6.48
C LYS A 92 -10.51 19.81 -5.82
N VAL A 93 -10.10 20.20 -4.62
CA VAL A 93 -10.60 21.39 -3.89
C VAL A 93 -9.92 22.64 -4.41
#